data_AF-A0A166CD07-F1
#
_entry.id   AF-A0A166CD07-F1
#
_cell.length_a   1.000
_cell.length_b   1.000
_cell.length_c   1.000
_cell.angle_alpha   90.00
_cell.angle_beta   90.00
_cell.angle_gamma   90.00
#
_symmetry.space_group_name_H-M   'P 1'
#
loop_
_entity.id
_entity.type
_entity.pdbx_description
1 polymer ?
#
loop_
_entity_poly.entity_id
_entity_poly.type
_entity_poly.pdbx_seq_one_letter_code
_entity_poly.pdbx_strand_id
1 'polypeptide(L)'
;MFPVTFNAIGDILALAQLLYDIVHTLDDARGAPAEIQRFAHELELLGIVIANVHRVGDASLDDALKEAVLTEARLCYVEIVNAGKLLPGFDSLLQSTVGNSSLGRARLMAKKLQWHFMKASDAAAFATRFHDIYLRLSVLIGSLNHHTIEASLAQVSRQLNGLSAVAEHEHSFTREEML
;
A
#
# COMPACT_ATOMS: atom_id res chain seq x y z
N MET A 1 -4.02 -7.86 -21.30
CA MET A 1 -3.16 -8.15 -20.14
C MET A 1 -2.23 -6.97 -19.97
N PHE A 2 -2.50 -6.06 -19.02
CA PHE A 2 -1.41 -5.24 -18.48
C PHE A 2 -0.67 -6.17 -17.52
N PRO A 3 0.61 -6.47 -17.77
CA PRO A 3 1.38 -7.15 -16.75
C PRO A 3 1.75 -6.03 -15.76
N VAL A 4 0.90 -5.79 -14.76
CA VAL A 4 1.43 -5.22 -13.52
C VAL A 4 2.29 -6.34 -12.97
N THR A 5 3.56 -6.36 -13.39
CA THR A 5 4.51 -7.38 -12.97
C THR A 5 4.80 -7.24 -11.47
N PHE A 6 4.39 -6.11 -10.84
CA PHE A 6 4.79 -5.71 -9.50
C PHE A 6 6.29 -5.99 -9.35
N ASN A 7 7.05 -5.60 -10.37
CA ASN A 7 8.51 -5.73 -10.37
C ASN A 7 9.16 -4.49 -9.76
N ALA A 8 8.37 -3.43 -9.52
CA ALA A 8 8.84 -2.18 -8.96
C ALA A 8 7.79 -1.59 -8.02
N ILE A 9 8.27 -0.82 -7.04
CA ILE A 9 7.43 -0.10 -6.09
C ILE A 9 6.45 0.86 -6.81
N GLY A 10 6.83 1.41 -7.97
CA GLY A 10 5.92 2.25 -8.78
C GLY A 10 4.60 1.56 -9.19
N ASP A 11 4.58 0.22 -9.31
CA ASP A 11 3.37 -0.54 -9.59
C ASP A 11 2.38 -0.52 -8.41
N ILE A 12 2.89 -0.38 -7.18
CA ILE A 12 2.10 -0.27 -5.94
C ILE A 12 1.32 1.05 -5.94
N LEU A 13 1.92 2.14 -6.42
CA LEU A 13 1.23 3.43 -6.51
C LEU A 13 0.10 3.39 -7.56
N ALA A 14 0.33 2.74 -8.70
CA ALA A 14 -0.71 2.55 -9.71
C ALA A 14 -1.89 1.73 -9.18
N LEU A 15 -1.62 0.73 -8.33
CA LEU A 15 -2.65 -0.04 -7.65
C LEU A 15 -3.46 0.81 -6.66
N ALA A 16 -2.80 1.66 -5.86
CA ALA A 16 -3.50 2.59 -4.96
C ALA A 16 -4.43 3.53 -5.74
N GLN A 17 -3.96 4.08 -6.87
CA GLN A 17 -4.76 4.95 -7.72
C GLN A 17 -6.00 4.23 -8.28
N LEU A 18 -5.84 2.98 -8.72
CA LEU A 18 -6.96 2.16 -9.17
C LEU A 18 -8.00 1.94 -8.07
N LEU A 19 -7.56 1.67 -6.84
CA LEU A 19 -8.45 1.51 -5.69
C LEU A 19 -9.23 2.79 -5.40
N TYR A 20 -8.56 3.95 -5.37
CA TYR A 20 -9.23 5.24 -5.17
C TYR A 20 -10.25 5.54 -6.29
N ASP A 21 -9.90 5.30 -7.55
CA ASP A 21 -10.81 5.53 -8.67
C ASP A 21 -12.07 4.62 -8.58
N ILE A 22 -11.92 3.39 -8.07
CA ILE A 22 -13.04 2.45 -7.83
C ILE A 22 -13.91 2.96 -6.67
N VAL A 23 -13.31 3.29 -5.53
CA VAL A 23 -14.00 3.79 -4.33
C VAL A 23 -14.80 5.04 -4.65
N HIS A 24 -14.16 6.04 -5.29
CA HIS A 24 -14.82 7.29 -5.66
C HIS A 24 -16.05 7.05 -6.53
N THR A 25 -15.98 6.07 -7.44
CA THR A 25 -17.16 5.73 -8.26
C THR A 25 -18.23 4.96 -7.47
N LEU A 26 -17.85 4.12 -6.52
CA LEU A 26 -18.81 3.42 -5.66
C LEU A 26 -19.55 4.38 -4.73
N ASP A 27 -18.86 5.43 -4.25
CA ASP A 27 -19.42 6.42 -3.32
C ASP A 27 -20.40 7.38 -4.02
N ASP A 28 -20.22 7.64 -5.31
CA ASP A 28 -21.18 8.35 -6.16
C ASP A 28 -22.56 7.64 -6.25
N ALA A 29 -22.64 6.37 -5.88
CA ALA A 29 -23.87 5.60 -5.85
C ALA A 29 -24.62 5.73 -4.50
N ARG A 30 -25.19 6.92 -4.25
CA ARG A 30 -26.05 7.16 -3.08
C ARG A 30 -27.17 6.10 -2.97
N GLY A 31 -27.22 5.41 -1.83
CA GLY A 31 -28.23 4.39 -1.52
C GLY A 31 -27.79 2.93 -1.70
N ALA A 32 -26.49 2.67 -1.90
CA ALA A 32 -25.98 1.31 -1.98
C ALA A 32 -26.19 0.51 -0.67
N PRO A 33 -26.46 -0.81 -0.76
CA PRO A 33 -26.56 -1.71 0.41
C PRO A 33 -25.33 -1.64 1.32
N ALA A 34 -25.53 -1.93 2.61
CA ALA A 34 -24.49 -1.87 3.64
C ALA A 34 -23.25 -2.72 3.29
N GLU A 35 -23.41 -3.85 2.60
CA GLU A 35 -22.26 -4.66 2.18
C GLU A 35 -21.40 -3.96 1.12
N ILE A 36 -22.00 -3.14 0.24
CA ILE A 36 -21.26 -2.38 -0.78
C ILE A 36 -20.50 -1.23 -0.12
N GLN A 37 -21.11 -0.56 0.86
CA GLN A 37 -20.44 0.49 1.63
C GLN A 37 -19.24 -0.09 2.41
N ARG A 38 -19.43 -1.24 3.05
CA ARG A 38 -18.33 -1.94 3.72
C ARG A 38 -17.23 -2.31 2.73
N PHE A 39 -17.56 -2.85 1.57
CA PHE A 39 -16.59 -3.18 0.54
C PHE A 39 -15.81 -1.95 0.07
N ALA A 40 -16.49 -0.84 -0.23
CA ALA A 40 -15.86 0.41 -0.63
C ALA A 40 -14.92 0.96 0.46
N HIS A 41 -15.34 0.87 1.73
CA HIS A 41 -14.51 1.27 2.86
C HIS A 41 -13.23 0.43 2.99
N GLU A 42 -13.31 -0.89 2.84
CA GLU A 42 -12.11 -1.75 2.88
C GLU A 42 -11.16 -1.44 1.71
N LEU A 43 -11.69 -1.13 0.51
CA LEU A 43 -10.86 -0.69 -0.62
C LEU A 43 -10.17 0.66 -0.36
N GLU A 44 -10.85 1.58 0.34
CA GLU A 44 -10.29 2.88 0.74
C GLU A 44 -9.13 2.70 1.72
N LEU A 45 -9.36 1.94 2.80
CA LEU A 45 -8.33 1.60 3.79
C LEU A 45 -7.12 0.96 3.14
N LEU A 46 -7.36 0.05 2.19
CA LEU A 46 -6.31 -0.63 1.47
C LEU A 46 -5.56 0.31 0.53
N GLY A 47 -6.24 1.23 -0.16
CA GLY A 47 -5.62 2.28 -0.97
C GLY A 47 -4.68 3.17 -0.15
N ILE A 48 -5.11 3.55 1.06
CA ILE A 48 -4.31 4.33 2.01
C ILE A 48 -3.06 3.54 2.44
N VAL A 49 -3.24 2.29 2.86
CA VAL A 49 -2.14 1.44 3.31
C VAL A 49 -1.15 1.16 2.18
N ILE A 50 -1.60 0.86 0.97
CA ILE A 50 -0.75 0.63 -0.20
C ILE A 50 0.07 1.89 -0.56
N ALA A 51 -0.53 3.08 -0.46
CA ALA A 51 0.20 4.34 -0.66
C ALA A 51 1.27 4.57 0.43
N ASN A 52 0.97 4.23 1.68
CA ASN A 52 1.94 4.30 2.77
C ASN A 52 3.08 3.29 2.59
N VAL A 53 2.76 2.07 2.17
CA VAL A 53 3.72 1.02 1.82
C VAL A 53 4.68 1.49 0.73
N HIS A 54 4.17 2.14 -0.32
CA HIS A 54 5.03 2.74 -1.35
C HIS A 54 6.04 3.72 -0.73
N ARG A 55 5.57 4.65 0.10
CA ARG A 55 6.42 5.66 0.73
C ARG A 55 7.49 5.06 1.64
N VAL A 56 7.15 4.05 2.43
CA VAL A 56 8.08 3.45 3.40
C VAL A 56 8.99 2.42 2.74
N GLY A 57 8.47 1.63 1.79
CA GLY A 57 9.21 0.61 1.06
C GLY A 57 10.33 1.20 0.19
N ASP A 58 10.09 2.36 -0.44
CA ASP A 58 11.09 3.04 -1.28
C ASP A 58 12.31 3.50 -0.47
N ALA A 59 12.10 3.85 0.79
CA ALA A 59 13.15 4.29 1.71
C ALA A 59 13.85 3.15 2.48
N SER A 60 13.31 1.92 2.43
CA SER A 60 13.83 0.80 3.21
C SER A 60 15.12 0.22 2.60
N LEU A 61 15.99 -0.35 3.43
CA LEU A 61 17.16 -1.14 3.01
C LEU A 61 16.96 -2.66 3.18
N ASP A 62 15.82 -3.08 3.73
CA ASP A 62 15.51 -4.49 3.94
C ASP A 62 14.79 -5.09 2.72
N ASP A 63 15.55 -5.83 1.90
CA ASP A 63 15.05 -6.44 0.68
C ASP A 63 14.04 -7.58 0.93
N ALA A 64 14.17 -8.32 2.04
CA ALA A 64 13.22 -9.38 2.39
C ALA A 64 11.85 -8.77 2.73
N LEU A 65 11.86 -7.66 3.45
CA LEU A 65 10.64 -6.96 3.85
C LEU A 65 9.98 -6.22 2.66
N LYS A 66 10.79 -5.69 1.73
CA LYS A 66 10.30 -5.17 0.43
C LYS A 66 9.61 -6.25 -0.40
N GLU A 67 10.19 -7.45 -0.49
CA GLU A 67 9.59 -8.56 -1.25
C GLU A 67 8.28 -9.04 -0.61
N ALA A 68 8.20 -9.07 0.73
CA ALA A 68 6.96 -9.37 1.45
C ALA A 68 5.85 -8.35 1.12
N VAL A 69 6.20 -7.06 1.07
CA VAL A 69 5.33 -5.97 0.64
C VAL A 69 4.83 -6.16 -0.80
N LEU A 70 5.75 -6.44 -1.74
CA LEU A 70 5.40 -6.67 -3.15
C LEU A 70 4.48 -7.88 -3.30
N THR A 71 4.71 -8.93 -2.51
CA THR A 71 3.88 -10.14 -2.49
C THR A 71 2.44 -9.83 -2.06
N GLU A 72 2.25 -9.06 -0.98
CA GLU A 72 0.90 -8.67 -0.54
C GLU A 72 0.22 -7.71 -1.53
N ALA A 73 0.97 -6.79 -2.15
CA ALA A 73 0.44 -5.94 -3.22
C ALA A 73 -0.02 -6.76 -4.44
N ARG A 74 0.74 -7.80 -4.83
CA ARG A 74 0.34 -8.76 -5.87
C ARG A 74 -0.94 -9.50 -5.49
N LEU A 75 -1.06 -9.97 -4.25
CA LEU A 75 -2.26 -10.64 -3.76
C LEU A 75 -3.48 -9.71 -3.81
N CYS A 76 -3.33 -8.43 -3.43
CA CYS A 76 -4.37 -7.42 -3.59
C CYS A 76 -4.84 -7.31 -5.04
N TYR A 77 -3.92 -7.19 -5.98
CA TYR A 77 -4.27 -7.10 -7.39
C TYR A 77 -4.99 -8.36 -7.90
N VAL A 78 -4.53 -9.55 -7.49
CA VAL A 78 -5.19 -10.81 -7.82
C VAL A 78 -6.62 -10.84 -7.31
N GLU A 79 -6.88 -10.39 -6.07
CA GLU A 79 -8.24 -10.32 -5.54
C GLU A 79 -9.12 -9.29 -6.26
N ILE A 80 -8.58 -8.15 -6.70
CA ILE A 80 -9.31 -7.19 -7.56
C ILE A 80 -9.66 -7.83 -8.91
N VAL A 81 -8.71 -8.55 -9.51
CA VAL A 81 -8.94 -9.27 -10.77
C VAL A 81 -9.99 -10.37 -10.57
N ASN A 82 -9.95 -11.09 -9.45
CA ASN A 82 -10.92 -12.13 -9.13
C ASN A 82 -12.32 -11.56 -8.87
N ALA A 83 -12.42 -10.43 -8.15
CA ALA A 83 -13.67 -9.68 -8.02
C ALA A 83 -14.19 -9.23 -9.39
N GLY A 84 -13.26 -8.83 -10.25
CA GLY A 84 -13.51 -8.48 -11.64
C GLY A 84 -14.04 -9.63 -12.50
N LYS A 85 -13.53 -10.85 -12.35
CA LYS A 85 -13.97 -12.04 -13.11
C LYS A 85 -15.45 -12.38 -12.88
N LEU A 86 -16.04 -11.93 -11.78
CA LEU A 86 -17.48 -12.05 -11.54
C LEU A 86 -18.32 -11.14 -12.46
N LEU A 87 -17.66 -10.27 -13.22
CA LEU A 87 -18.27 -9.32 -14.13
C LEU A 87 -18.05 -9.76 -15.59
N PRO A 88 -19.11 -10.06 -16.35
CA PRO A 88 -18.99 -10.37 -17.77
C PRO A 88 -18.27 -9.25 -18.53
N GLY A 89 -17.23 -9.59 -19.32
CA GLY A 89 -16.45 -8.62 -20.09
C GLY A 89 -15.39 -7.85 -19.28
N PHE A 90 -15.02 -8.34 -18.09
CA PHE A 90 -13.94 -7.77 -17.30
C PHE A 90 -12.57 -7.83 -18.00
N ASP A 91 -12.30 -8.90 -18.74
CA ASP A 91 -11.05 -9.01 -19.51
C ASP A 91 -10.92 -7.91 -20.57
N SER A 92 -12.03 -7.48 -21.20
CA SER A 92 -12.00 -6.38 -22.17
C SER A 92 -11.79 -5.02 -21.49
N LEU A 93 -12.24 -4.87 -20.25
CA LEU A 93 -11.98 -3.69 -19.40
C LEU A 93 -10.50 -3.56 -19.05
N LEU A 94 -9.82 -4.69 -18.82
CA LEU A 94 -8.38 -4.75 -18.58
C LEU A 94 -7.53 -4.64 -19.86
N GLN A 95 -8.08 -5.00 -21.03
CA GLN A 95 -7.36 -5.05 -22.31
C GLN A 95 -7.41 -3.76 -23.13
N SER A 96 -8.29 -2.81 -22.83
CA SER A 96 -8.35 -1.54 -23.57
C SER A 96 -7.17 -0.63 -23.20
N THR A 97 -6.06 -0.80 -23.91
CA THR A 97 -4.79 -0.06 -23.75
C THR A 97 -4.72 1.21 -24.59
N VAL A 98 -5.68 1.44 -25.48
CA VAL A 98 -5.61 2.52 -26.49
C VAL A 98 -6.81 3.45 -26.34
N GLY A 99 -6.57 4.63 -25.75
CA GLY A 99 -7.46 5.79 -25.88
C GLY A 99 -8.45 6.08 -24.74
N ASN A 100 -8.65 5.19 -23.76
CA ASN A 100 -9.55 5.44 -22.62
C ASN A 100 -8.78 5.81 -21.34
N SER A 101 -9.09 6.97 -20.73
CA SER A 101 -8.54 7.42 -19.43
C SER A 101 -8.79 6.41 -18.31
N SER A 102 -7.85 6.23 -17.34
CA SER A 102 -7.98 5.28 -16.22
C SER A 102 -9.33 5.38 -15.49
N LEU A 103 -9.79 6.62 -15.30
CA LEU A 103 -11.07 7.01 -14.72
C LEU A 103 -12.29 6.36 -15.40
N GLY A 104 -12.28 6.29 -16.74
CA GLY A 104 -13.37 5.65 -17.50
C GLY A 104 -13.47 4.14 -17.24
N ARG A 105 -12.31 3.49 -17.06
CA ARG A 105 -12.22 2.05 -16.75
C ARG A 105 -12.66 1.76 -15.32
N ALA A 106 -12.14 2.53 -14.37
CA ALA A 106 -12.53 2.43 -12.96
C ALA A 106 -14.03 2.65 -12.79
N ARG A 107 -14.60 3.63 -13.52
CA ARG A 107 -16.03 3.90 -13.48
C ARG A 107 -16.88 2.73 -13.97
N LEU A 108 -16.46 2.08 -15.05
CA LEU A 108 -17.16 0.92 -15.61
C LEU A 108 -16.98 -0.33 -14.73
N MET A 109 -15.82 -0.52 -14.11
CA MET A 109 -15.58 -1.56 -13.12
C MET A 109 -16.47 -1.38 -11.89
N ALA A 110 -16.48 -0.18 -11.31
CA ALA A 110 -17.28 0.13 -10.13
C ALA A 110 -18.79 -0.04 -10.38
N LYS A 111 -19.32 0.42 -11.51
CA LYS A 111 -20.75 0.19 -11.85
C LYS A 111 -21.10 -1.29 -11.95
N LYS A 112 -20.20 -2.11 -12.50
CA LYS A 112 -20.42 -3.55 -12.64
C LYS A 112 -20.28 -4.26 -11.28
N LEU A 113 -19.29 -3.92 -10.48
CA LEU A 113 -19.13 -4.42 -9.10
C LEU A 113 -20.36 -4.09 -8.27
N GLN A 114 -20.81 -2.83 -8.33
CA GLN A 114 -22.02 -2.38 -7.66
C GLN A 114 -23.24 -3.22 -8.07
N TRP A 115 -23.47 -3.41 -9.39
CA TRP A 115 -24.60 -4.20 -9.86
C TRP A 115 -24.55 -5.68 -9.44
N HIS A 116 -23.35 -6.27 -9.42
CA HIS A 116 -23.17 -7.66 -9.02
C HIS A 116 -23.36 -7.85 -7.50
N PHE A 117 -22.78 -6.95 -6.71
CA PHE A 117 -22.91 -6.95 -5.26
C PHE A 117 -24.30 -6.57 -4.75
N MET A 118 -25.10 -5.83 -5.53
CA MET A 118 -26.52 -5.64 -5.22
C MET A 118 -27.34 -6.94 -5.36
N LYS A 119 -26.79 -7.99 -5.98
CA LYS A 119 -27.51 -9.24 -6.29
C LYS A 119 -26.92 -10.49 -5.63
N ALA A 120 -25.70 -10.42 -5.09
CA ALA A 120 -24.95 -11.55 -4.59
C ALA A 120 -24.29 -11.25 -3.23
N SER A 121 -24.21 -12.25 -2.35
CA SER A 121 -23.53 -12.16 -1.03
C SER A 121 -22.01 -11.98 -1.12
N ASP A 122 -21.45 -11.94 -2.33
CA ASP A 122 -20.00 -11.93 -2.57
C ASP A 122 -19.31 -10.66 -2.07
N ALA A 123 -20.05 -9.55 -1.93
CA ALA A 123 -19.54 -8.29 -1.39
C ALA A 123 -18.90 -8.47 0.00
N ALA A 124 -19.55 -9.23 0.88
CA ALA A 124 -19.05 -9.50 2.23
C ALA A 124 -17.81 -10.41 2.22
N ALA A 125 -17.74 -11.36 1.28
CA ALA A 125 -16.58 -12.22 1.12
C ALA A 125 -15.36 -11.43 0.64
N PHE A 126 -15.53 -10.55 -0.35
CA PHE A 126 -14.45 -9.68 -0.80
C PHE A 126 -14.04 -8.67 0.27
N ALA A 127 -15.00 -8.04 0.98
CA ALA A 127 -14.68 -7.14 2.08
C ALA A 127 -13.78 -7.81 3.11
N THR A 128 -14.08 -9.05 3.51
CA THR A 128 -13.23 -9.83 4.43
C THR A 128 -11.83 -10.08 3.87
N ARG A 129 -11.71 -10.47 2.59
CA ARG A 129 -10.41 -10.73 1.98
C ARG A 129 -9.54 -9.47 1.86
N PHE A 130 -10.15 -8.34 1.50
CA PHE A 130 -9.45 -7.06 1.43
C PHE A 130 -9.05 -6.57 2.82
N HIS A 131 -9.87 -6.82 3.84
CA HIS A 131 -9.53 -6.56 5.23
C HIS A 131 -8.30 -7.38 5.69
N ASP A 132 -8.26 -8.67 5.36
CA ASP A 132 -7.12 -9.53 5.72
C ASP A 132 -5.81 -9.04 5.08
N ILE A 133 -5.87 -8.59 3.82
CA ILE A 133 -4.71 -7.99 3.12
C ILE A 133 -4.31 -6.68 3.80
N TYR A 134 -5.27 -5.82 4.13
CA TYR A 134 -5.02 -4.58 4.86
C TYR A 134 -4.30 -4.83 6.20
N LEU A 135 -4.73 -5.82 6.98
CA LEU A 135 -4.10 -6.16 8.25
C LEU A 135 -2.65 -6.64 8.06
N ARG A 136 -2.40 -7.52 7.08
CA ARG A 136 -1.04 -8.02 6.80
C ARG A 136 -0.11 -6.89 6.35
N LEU A 137 -0.57 -6.03 5.44
CA LEU A 137 0.22 -4.86 5.01
C LEU A 137 0.47 -3.88 6.17
N SER A 138 -0.50 -3.68 7.07
CA SER A 138 -0.34 -2.81 8.24
C SER A 138 0.72 -3.33 9.21
N VAL A 139 0.78 -4.65 9.44
CA VAL A 139 1.83 -5.29 10.24
C VAL A 139 3.20 -5.09 9.58
N LEU A 140 3.30 -5.30 8.27
CA LEU A 140 4.56 -5.11 7.54
C LEU A 140 5.06 -3.65 7.62
N ILE A 141 4.16 -2.66 7.49
CA ILE A 141 4.51 -1.24 7.69
C ILE A 141 5.00 -1.00 9.12
N GLY A 142 4.32 -1.58 10.12
CA GLY A 142 4.76 -1.49 11.52
C GLY A 142 6.18 -1.97 11.71
N SER A 143 6.52 -3.13 11.13
CA SER A 143 7.87 -3.69 11.17
C SER A 143 8.91 -2.82 10.44
N LEU A 144 8.56 -2.26 9.28
CA LEU A 144 9.43 -1.34 8.54
C LEU A 144 9.75 -0.07 9.34
N ASN A 145 8.72 0.53 9.95
CA ASN A 145 8.88 1.71 10.78
C ASN A 145 9.73 1.41 12.01
N HIS A 146 9.55 0.26 12.64
CA HIS A 146 10.34 -0.15 13.80
C HIS A 146 11.83 -0.23 13.46
N HIS A 147 12.20 -0.93 12.38
CA HIS A 147 13.60 -1.04 11.93
C HIS A 147 14.21 0.33 11.60
N THR A 148 13.42 1.20 10.95
CA THR A 148 13.88 2.55 10.58
C THR A 148 14.17 3.40 11.82
N ILE A 149 13.29 3.33 12.83
CA ILE A 149 13.46 4.04 14.10
C ILE A 149 14.67 3.50 14.86
N GLU A 150 14.82 2.18 14.95
CA GLU A 150 15.94 1.53 15.63
C GLU A 150 17.28 1.92 15.00
N ALA A 151 17.40 1.87 13.67
CA ALA A 151 18.59 2.29 12.95
C ALA A 151 18.92 3.78 13.19
N SER A 152 17.90 4.63 13.19
CA SER A 152 18.05 6.08 13.45
C SER A 152 18.54 6.34 14.87
N LEU A 153 17.97 5.65 15.87
CA LEU A 153 18.39 5.75 17.27
C LEU A 153 19.84 5.27 17.46
N ALA A 154 20.22 4.14 16.83
CA ALA A 154 21.58 3.64 16.86
C ALA A 154 22.58 4.62 16.22
N GLN A 155 22.18 5.35 15.17
CA GLN A 155 23.00 6.39 14.56
C GLN A 155 23.17 7.60 15.49
N VAL A 156 22.09 8.11 16.08
CA VAL A 156 22.14 9.25 17.02
C VAL A 156 23.00 8.91 18.25
N SER A 157 22.84 7.70 18.80
CA SER A 157 23.64 7.22 19.93
C SER A 157 25.14 7.21 19.60
N ARG A 158 25.52 6.73 18.40
CA ARG A 158 26.91 6.76 17.94
C ARG A 158 27.46 8.17 17.80
N GLN A 159 26.66 9.12 17.28
CA GLN A 159 27.07 10.51 17.14
C GLN A 159 27.30 11.18 18.51
N LEU A 160 26.40 10.93 19.48
CA LEU A 160 26.54 11.45 20.84
C LEU A 160 27.81 10.90 21.52
N ASN A 161 28.06 9.60 21.40
CA ASN A 161 29.28 8.99 21.96
C ASN A 161 30.56 9.53 21.31
N GLY A 162 30.53 9.77 20.00
CA GLY A 162 31.65 10.39 19.28
C GLY A 162 31.94 11.82 19.75
N LEU A 163 30.90 12.62 19.96
CA LEU A 163 31.05 13.99 20.48
C LEU A 163 31.61 14.00 21.92
N SER A 164 31.16 13.07 22.77
CA SER A 164 31.69 12.93 24.14
C SER A 164 33.18 12.57 24.12
N ALA A 165 33.59 11.65 23.25
CA ALA A 165 35.00 11.25 23.14
C ALA A 165 35.90 12.38 22.62
N VAL A 166 35.41 13.22 21.69
CA VAL A 166 36.14 14.40 21.21
C VAL A 166 36.30 15.42 22.34
N ALA A 167 35.25 15.70 23.10
CA ALA A 167 35.30 16.63 24.23
C ALA A 167 36.26 16.16 25.34
N GLU A 168 36.28 14.85 25.64
CA GLU A 168 37.22 14.27 26.60
C GLU A 168 38.68 14.36 26.11
N HIS A 169 38.91 14.17 24.81
CA HIS A 169 40.24 14.29 24.22
C HIS A 169 40.76 15.74 24.27
N GLU A 170 39.94 16.73 23.92
CA GLU A 170 40.30 18.16 24.02
C GLU A 170 40.60 18.60 25.46
N HIS A 171 39.84 18.09 26.45
CA HIS A 171 40.08 18.36 27.86
C HIS A 171 41.36 17.70 28.40
N SER A 172 41.74 16.52 27.90
CA SER A 172 43.02 15.90 28.26
C SER A 172 44.23 16.66 27.69
N PHE A 173 44.14 17.11 26.44
CA PHE A 173 45.20 17.84 25.75
C PHE A 173 45.46 19.22 26.38
N THR A 174 44.39 19.98 26.67
CA THR A 174 44.51 21.28 27.37
C THR A 174 45.05 21.17 28.80
N ARG A 175 44.93 20.00 29.44
CA ARG A 175 45.47 19.76 30.78
C ARG A 175 46.96 19.41 30.76
N GLU A 176 47.44 18.76 29.71
CA GLU A 176 48.88 18.47 29.53
C GLU A 176 49.68 19.70 29.09
N GLU A 177 49.10 20.63 28.32
CA GLU A 177 49.79 21.88 27.93
C GLU A 177 49.94 22.91 29.08
N MET A 178 49.22 22.73 30.20
CA MET A 178 49.29 23.62 31.36
C MET A 178 50.23 23.15 32.49
N LEU A 179 50.92 22.01 32.31
CA LEU A 179 51.93 21.47 33.23
C LEU A 179 53.34 21.64 32.65
#